data_AF-A0A1G9U9Z8-F1
#
_entry.id   AF-A0A1G9U9Z8-F1
#
_cell.length_a   1.000
_cell.length_b   1.000
_cell.length_c   1.000
_cell.angle_alpha   90.00
_cell.angle_beta   90.00
_cell.angle_gamma   90.00
#
_symmetry.space_group_name_H-M   'P 1'
#
loop_
_entity.id
_entity.type
_entity.pdbx_description
1 polymer ?
#
loop_
_entity_poly.entity_id
_entity_poly.type
_entity_poly.pdbx_seq_one_letter_code
_entity_poly.pdbx_strand_id
1 'polypeptide(L)'
;MAGRKAMAPAAQAGPDFVGATPPEMAQQEAGARGALALVEAKATAMAQELGYEGALTVGTLEDEIRFYQRRTVEAILETGKRLLLLKEVSPHGEFQQRVELLGFSGPTARRFMQAAAKTSKSLKLSVLSTQVKNASAFLELVTHDDDVLENLQEMDDIDRLSASQLRERLRQAEQDVKFANDKRGRAEERADRAERQLEGHRPVVAPLDERITPFQAEITERQSLIEKGIAAHHEAAVALERWWTEEVTQADGYDPEAPVPLPRSVALVALHLQDGINRLAEMVGAAQHAFEERFGDELLEARQYLMQTPEAADAAA
;
A
#
# COMPACT_ATOMS: atom_id res chain seq x y z
N MET A 1 38.22 -15.24 -73.62
CA MET A 1 37.54 -16.00 -72.55
C MET A 1 38.29 -15.78 -71.25
N ALA A 2 37.95 -14.72 -70.51
CA ALA A 2 38.58 -14.37 -69.24
C ALA A 2 37.70 -14.88 -68.08
N GLY A 3 38.28 -15.70 -67.21
CA GLY A 3 37.61 -16.40 -66.13
C GLY A 3 37.00 -15.47 -65.07
N ARG A 4 35.72 -15.66 -64.77
CA ARG A 4 35.05 -15.02 -63.64
C ARG A 4 35.39 -15.80 -62.37
N LYS A 5 36.07 -15.15 -61.42
CA LYS A 5 36.26 -15.66 -60.05
C LYS A 5 34.90 -15.76 -59.34
N ALA A 6 34.63 -16.90 -58.71
CA ALA A 6 33.47 -17.09 -57.84
C ALA A 6 33.62 -16.22 -56.56
N MET A 7 32.54 -15.54 -56.18
CA MET A 7 32.46 -14.82 -54.91
C MET A 7 32.34 -15.80 -53.73
N ALA A 8 32.95 -15.45 -52.59
CA ALA A 8 32.86 -16.23 -51.35
C ALA A 8 31.41 -16.29 -50.83
N PRO A 9 30.99 -17.41 -50.21
CA PRO A 9 29.62 -17.58 -49.73
C PRO A 9 29.31 -16.57 -48.62
N ALA A 10 28.07 -16.06 -48.64
CA ALA A 10 27.56 -15.12 -47.65
C ALA A 10 27.58 -15.75 -46.24
N ALA A 11 28.18 -15.05 -45.29
CA ALA A 11 28.09 -15.41 -43.88
C ALA A 11 26.65 -15.24 -43.41
N GLN A 12 26.04 -16.31 -42.88
CA GLN A 12 24.75 -16.24 -42.19
C GLN A 12 24.93 -15.41 -40.92
N ALA A 13 24.41 -14.18 -40.93
CA ALA A 13 24.22 -13.37 -39.73
C ALA A 13 22.72 -13.37 -39.41
N GLY A 14 22.28 -14.39 -38.67
CA GLY A 14 20.99 -14.46 -38.01
C GLY A 14 21.22 -14.99 -36.59
N PRO A 15 20.39 -14.63 -35.59
CA PRO A 15 20.58 -15.12 -34.22
C PRO A 15 20.47 -16.66 -34.22
N ASP A 16 21.50 -17.34 -33.73
CA ASP A 16 21.55 -18.79 -33.55
C ASP A 16 20.47 -19.25 -32.56
N PHE A 17 19.24 -19.46 -33.05
CA PHE A 17 18.15 -20.08 -32.29
C PHE A 17 18.16 -21.62 -32.36
N VAL A 18 19.23 -22.23 -32.89
CA VAL A 18 19.44 -23.69 -32.88
C VAL A 18 20.67 -24.05 -32.05
N GLY A 19 20.77 -23.44 -30.86
CA GLY A 19 21.65 -23.94 -29.81
C GLY A 19 21.01 -25.18 -29.19
N ALA A 20 21.77 -26.29 -29.14
CA ALA A 20 21.37 -27.54 -28.52
C ALA A 20 20.58 -27.31 -27.23
N THR A 21 19.46 -28.03 -27.05
CA THR A 21 18.70 -28.05 -25.80
C THR A 21 19.71 -28.11 -24.65
N PRO A 22 19.77 -27.08 -23.79
CA PRO A 22 20.68 -27.04 -22.66
C PRO A 22 20.73 -28.41 -21.98
N PRO A 23 21.92 -28.94 -21.64
CA PRO A 23 22.06 -30.31 -21.14
C PRO A 23 21.18 -30.59 -19.93
N GLU A 24 20.88 -29.55 -19.14
CA GLU A 24 19.93 -29.57 -18.03
C GLU A 24 18.47 -29.82 -18.48
N MET A 25 18.00 -29.16 -19.54
CA MET A 25 16.67 -29.42 -20.12
C MET A 25 16.61 -30.79 -20.80
N ALA A 26 17.68 -31.24 -21.47
CA ALA A 26 17.74 -32.57 -22.06
C ALA A 26 17.70 -33.69 -20.99
N GLN A 27 18.38 -33.49 -19.86
CA GLN A 27 18.31 -34.38 -18.70
C GLN A 27 16.92 -34.38 -18.05
N GLN A 28 16.28 -33.20 -17.95
CA GLN A 28 14.92 -33.08 -17.43
C GLN A 28 13.90 -33.78 -18.34
N GLU A 29 14.00 -33.62 -19.66
CA GLU A 29 13.15 -34.31 -20.63
C GLU A 29 13.37 -35.83 -20.61
N ALA A 30 14.62 -36.29 -20.50
CA ALA A 30 14.94 -37.72 -20.37
C ALA A 30 14.38 -38.31 -19.07
N GLY A 31 14.49 -37.56 -17.96
CA GLY A 31 13.89 -37.92 -16.67
C GLY A 31 12.36 -38.00 -16.73
N ALA A 32 11.70 -37.03 -17.38
CA ALA A 32 10.26 -37.03 -17.58
C ALA A 32 9.78 -38.21 -18.45
N ARG A 33 10.49 -38.51 -19.55
CA ARG A 33 10.21 -39.68 -20.39
C ARG A 33 10.39 -41.00 -19.64
N GLY A 34 11.45 -41.12 -18.85
CA GLY A 34 11.69 -42.29 -18.00
C GLY A 34 10.61 -42.48 -16.94
N ALA A 35 10.15 -41.39 -16.32
CA ALA A 35 9.06 -41.42 -15.35
C ALA A 35 7.72 -41.85 -16.00
N LEU A 36 7.40 -41.35 -17.20
CA LEU A 36 6.21 -41.76 -17.96
C LEU A 36 6.26 -43.24 -18.34
N ALA A 37 7.39 -43.71 -18.87
CA ALA A 37 7.56 -45.13 -19.23
C ALA A 37 7.40 -46.07 -18.02
N LEU A 38 7.89 -45.66 -16.84
CA LEU A 38 7.70 -46.41 -15.60
C LEU A 38 6.22 -46.48 -15.19
N VAL A 39 5.47 -45.40 -15.36
CA VAL A 39 4.04 -45.36 -15.05
C VAL A 39 3.26 -46.26 -16.02
N GLU A 40 3.55 -46.21 -17.31
CA GLU A 40 2.92 -47.07 -18.33
C GLU A 40 3.21 -48.55 -18.10
N ALA A 41 4.46 -48.90 -17.76
CA ALA A 41 4.84 -50.27 -17.44
C ALA A 41 4.08 -50.80 -16.21
N LYS A 42 3.94 -49.99 -15.16
CA LYS A 42 3.15 -50.33 -13.97
C LYS A 42 1.66 -50.50 -14.30
N ALA A 43 1.09 -49.60 -15.08
CA ALA A 43 -0.31 -49.68 -15.50
C ALA A 43 -0.58 -50.95 -16.32
N THR A 44 0.34 -51.32 -17.22
CA THR A 44 0.23 -52.53 -18.05
C THR A 44 0.30 -53.81 -17.20
N ALA A 45 1.23 -53.87 -16.25
CA ALA A 45 1.33 -55.02 -15.34
C ALA A 45 0.04 -55.19 -14.51
N MET A 46 -0.49 -54.09 -13.96
CA MET A 46 -1.73 -54.09 -13.20
C MET A 46 -2.94 -54.52 -14.05
N ALA A 47 -3.01 -54.07 -15.31
CA ALA A 47 -4.07 -54.49 -16.23
C ALA A 47 -4.07 -56.00 -16.45
N GLN A 48 -2.89 -56.62 -16.60
CA GLN A 48 -2.74 -58.07 -16.73
C GLN A 48 -3.20 -58.81 -15.46
N GLU A 49 -2.83 -58.33 -14.28
CA GLU A 49 -3.27 -58.92 -12.99
C GLU A 49 -4.79 -58.87 -12.82
N LEU A 50 -5.43 -57.80 -13.29
CA LEU A 50 -6.88 -57.61 -13.22
C LEU A 50 -7.65 -58.28 -14.37
N GLY A 51 -6.95 -58.87 -15.36
CA GLY A 51 -7.58 -59.42 -16.56
C GLY A 51 -8.25 -58.36 -17.44
N TYR A 52 -7.75 -57.12 -17.42
CA TYR A 52 -8.28 -56.00 -18.20
C TYR A 52 -7.63 -55.95 -19.59
N GLU A 53 -8.45 -56.07 -20.64
CA GLU A 53 -8.01 -56.09 -22.04
C GLU A 53 -8.29 -54.77 -22.80
N GLY A 54 -8.76 -53.74 -22.11
CA GLY A 54 -9.12 -52.45 -22.70
C GLY A 54 -7.94 -51.46 -22.85
N ALA A 55 -8.23 -50.30 -23.42
CA ALA A 55 -7.23 -49.24 -23.59
C ALA A 55 -6.92 -48.56 -22.24
N LEU A 56 -5.63 -48.44 -21.90
CA LEU A 56 -5.15 -47.85 -20.63
C LEU A 56 -5.02 -46.32 -20.64
N THR A 57 -5.77 -45.65 -21.52
CA THR A 57 -5.79 -44.19 -21.52
C THR A 57 -6.70 -43.68 -20.40
N VAL A 58 -6.39 -42.52 -19.84
CA VAL A 58 -7.21 -41.91 -18.78
C VAL A 58 -8.66 -41.73 -19.25
N GLY A 59 -8.86 -41.24 -20.48
CA GLY A 59 -10.20 -41.00 -21.02
C GLY A 59 -11.04 -42.28 -21.16
N THR A 60 -10.46 -43.37 -21.67
CA THR A 60 -11.18 -44.64 -21.85
C THR A 60 -11.58 -45.27 -20.51
N LEU A 61 -10.66 -45.26 -19.54
CA LEU A 61 -10.95 -45.76 -18.18
C LEU A 61 -12.02 -44.93 -17.49
N GLU A 62 -11.98 -43.60 -17.62
CA GLU A 62 -13.02 -42.72 -17.06
C GLU A 62 -14.40 -42.99 -17.66
N ASP A 63 -14.48 -43.20 -18.97
CA ASP A 63 -15.74 -43.50 -19.66
C ASP A 63 -16.32 -44.86 -19.27
N GLU A 64 -15.47 -45.88 -19.12
CA GLU A 64 -15.87 -47.20 -18.62
C GLU A 64 -16.34 -47.15 -17.16
N ILE A 65 -15.65 -46.38 -16.31
CA ILE A 65 -16.09 -46.14 -14.92
C ILE A 65 -17.47 -45.48 -14.91
N ARG A 66 -17.69 -44.42 -15.70
CA ARG A 66 -19.01 -43.76 -15.84
C ARG A 66 -20.06 -44.71 -16.39
N PHE A 67 -19.70 -45.61 -17.29
CA PHE A 67 -20.60 -46.65 -17.81
C PHE A 67 -21.05 -47.59 -16.69
N TYR A 68 -20.14 -48.15 -15.90
CA TYR A 68 -20.50 -49.04 -14.79
C TYR A 68 -21.28 -48.33 -13.69
N GLN A 69 -20.95 -47.06 -13.37
CA GLN A 69 -21.70 -46.26 -12.40
C GLN A 69 -23.17 -46.09 -12.82
N ARG A 70 -23.44 -45.75 -14.09
CA ARG A 70 -24.80 -45.66 -14.63
C ARG A 70 -25.51 -47.02 -14.60
N ARG A 71 -24.81 -48.08 -15.02
CA ARG A 71 -25.33 -49.44 -15.00
C ARG A 71 -25.73 -49.90 -13.60
N THR A 72 -24.98 -49.53 -12.57
CA THR A 72 -25.32 -49.82 -11.17
C THR A 72 -26.60 -49.11 -10.74
N VAL A 73 -26.76 -47.83 -11.07
CA VAL A 73 -28.00 -47.07 -10.77
C VAL A 73 -29.21 -47.70 -11.45
N GLU A 74 -29.08 -48.05 -12.73
CA GLU A 74 -30.13 -48.76 -13.47
C GLU A 74 -30.47 -50.10 -12.82
N ALA A 75 -29.47 -50.89 -12.46
CA ALA A 75 -29.68 -52.19 -11.80
C ALA A 75 -30.42 -52.02 -10.45
N ILE A 76 -30.11 -50.97 -9.69
CA ILE A 76 -30.81 -50.65 -8.44
C ILE A 76 -32.28 -50.28 -8.70
N LEU A 77 -32.55 -49.44 -9.70
CA LEU A 77 -33.91 -49.05 -10.07
C LEU A 77 -34.72 -50.27 -10.56
N GLU A 78 -34.13 -51.11 -11.40
CA GLU A 78 -34.74 -52.35 -11.87
C GLU A 78 -35.00 -53.32 -10.72
N THR A 79 -34.08 -53.44 -9.77
CA THR A 79 -34.28 -54.22 -8.54
C THR A 79 -35.45 -53.66 -7.73
N GLY A 80 -35.53 -52.35 -7.55
CA GLY A 80 -36.63 -51.67 -6.86
C GLY A 80 -38.00 -51.93 -7.50
N LYS A 81 -38.09 -51.93 -8.84
CA LYS A 81 -39.31 -52.30 -9.57
C LYS A 81 -39.75 -53.73 -9.27
N ARG A 82 -38.80 -54.67 -9.23
CA ARG A 82 -39.08 -56.09 -8.93
C ARG A 82 -39.46 -56.30 -7.48
N LEU A 83 -38.86 -55.55 -6.55
CA LEU A 83 -39.25 -55.55 -5.13
C LEU A 83 -40.68 -54.99 -4.93
N LEU A 84 -41.07 -53.95 -5.68
CA LEU A 84 -42.45 -53.45 -5.69
C LEU A 84 -43.44 -54.51 -6.18
N LEU A 85 -43.14 -55.17 -7.29
CA LEU A 85 -43.98 -56.26 -7.81
C LEU A 85 -44.04 -57.45 -6.85
N LEU A 86 -42.89 -57.83 -6.25
CA LEU A 86 -42.82 -58.89 -5.26
C LEU A 86 -43.70 -58.59 -4.05
N LYS A 87 -43.73 -57.32 -3.60
CA LYS A 87 -44.59 -56.89 -2.50
C LYS A 87 -46.08 -57.03 -2.85
N GLU A 88 -46.46 -56.72 -4.08
CA GLU A 88 -47.86 -56.78 -4.53
C GLU A 88 -48.37 -58.22 -4.64
N VAL A 89 -47.53 -59.16 -5.09
CA VAL A 89 -47.91 -60.57 -5.26
C VAL A 89 -47.76 -61.42 -4.00
N SER A 90 -47.11 -60.90 -2.96
CA SER A 90 -46.89 -61.63 -1.70
C SER A 90 -48.07 -61.43 -0.73
N PRO A 91 -48.53 -62.48 -0.01
CA PRO A 91 -49.52 -62.34 1.06
C PRO A 91 -49.05 -61.39 2.17
N HIS A 92 -50.00 -60.79 2.90
CA HIS A 92 -49.70 -59.91 4.03
C HIS A 92 -48.78 -60.60 5.04
N GLY A 93 -47.66 -59.95 5.36
CA GLY A 93 -46.68 -60.43 6.33
C GLY A 93 -45.53 -61.26 5.75
N GLU A 94 -45.63 -61.77 4.51
CA GLU A 94 -44.57 -62.62 3.93
C GLU A 94 -43.43 -61.84 3.26
N PHE A 95 -43.69 -60.60 2.80
CA PHE A 95 -42.73 -59.83 2.02
C PHE A 95 -41.36 -59.66 2.70
N GLN A 96 -41.35 -59.42 4.01
CA GLN A 96 -40.12 -59.20 4.77
C GLN A 96 -39.21 -60.43 4.75
N GLN A 97 -39.78 -61.62 4.92
CA GLN A 97 -39.03 -62.88 4.87
C GLN A 97 -38.46 -63.15 3.47
N ARG A 98 -39.20 -62.80 2.41
CA ARG A 98 -38.74 -62.94 1.02
C ARG A 98 -37.56 -61.99 0.72
N VAL A 99 -37.61 -60.76 1.22
CA VAL A 99 -36.53 -59.76 1.09
C VAL A 99 -35.26 -60.24 1.79
N GLU A 100 -35.38 -60.80 2.99
CA GLU A 100 -34.26 -61.37 3.73
C GLU A 100 -33.63 -62.57 3.02
N LEU A 101 -34.45 -63.45 2.43
CA LEU A 101 -33.97 -64.58 1.63
C LEU A 101 -33.17 -64.15 0.38
N LEU A 102 -33.51 -62.99 -0.19
CA LEU A 102 -32.77 -62.38 -1.31
C LEU A 102 -31.49 -61.66 -0.88
N GLY A 103 -31.17 -61.64 0.42
CA GLY A 103 -29.96 -61.01 0.97
C GLY A 103 -30.06 -59.49 1.16
N PHE A 104 -31.26 -58.91 1.12
CA PHE A 104 -31.46 -57.49 1.37
C PHE A 104 -31.84 -57.21 2.83
N SER A 105 -31.36 -56.08 3.37
CA SER A 105 -31.95 -55.52 4.59
C SER A 105 -33.27 -54.82 4.26
N GLY A 106 -34.23 -54.87 5.18
CA GLY A 106 -35.52 -54.16 5.04
C GLY A 106 -35.37 -52.67 4.65
N PRO A 107 -34.47 -51.90 5.30
CA PRO A 107 -34.17 -50.52 4.90
C PRO A 107 -33.67 -50.37 3.46
N THR A 108 -32.73 -51.22 3.02
CA THR A 108 -32.18 -51.16 1.65
C THR A 108 -33.24 -51.46 0.60
N ALA A 109 -34.05 -52.50 0.83
CA ALA A 109 -35.14 -52.85 -0.07
C ALA A 109 -36.16 -51.70 -0.22
N ARG A 110 -36.53 -51.06 0.91
CA ARG A 110 -37.42 -49.89 0.90
C ARG A 110 -36.83 -48.72 0.11
N ARG A 111 -35.54 -48.40 0.29
CA ARG A 111 -34.89 -47.32 -0.48
C ARG A 111 -34.89 -47.60 -1.98
N PHE A 112 -34.63 -48.84 -2.40
CA PHE A 112 -34.67 -49.21 -3.82
C PHE A 112 -36.08 -49.10 -4.40
N MET A 113 -37.09 -49.57 -3.66
CA MET A 113 -38.49 -49.45 -4.05
C MET A 113 -38.95 -47.99 -4.15
N GLN A 114 -38.58 -47.15 -3.18
CA GLN A 114 -38.88 -45.71 -3.19
C GLN A 114 -38.22 -45.01 -4.38
N ALA A 115 -36.94 -45.27 -4.63
CA ALA A 115 -36.22 -44.71 -5.77
C ALA A 115 -36.87 -45.12 -7.10
N ALA A 116 -37.23 -46.39 -7.25
CA ALA A 116 -37.94 -46.89 -8.43
C ALA A 116 -39.31 -46.23 -8.61
N ALA A 117 -40.11 -46.11 -7.54
CA ALA A 117 -41.44 -45.51 -7.58
C ALA A 117 -41.41 -43.99 -7.88
N LYS A 118 -40.42 -43.26 -7.37
CA LYS A 118 -40.26 -41.82 -7.64
C LYS A 118 -39.74 -41.58 -9.07
N THR A 119 -38.79 -42.39 -9.52
CA THR A 119 -38.21 -42.28 -10.88
C THR A 119 -39.23 -42.65 -11.97
N SER A 120 -40.10 -43.64 -11.73
CA SER A 120 -41.14 -44.02 -12.71
C SER A 120 -42.21 -42.95 -12.93
N LYS A 121 -42.41 -42.05 -11.95
CA LYS A 121 -43.41 -40.98 -12.01
C LYS A 121 -42.86 -39.64 -12.53
N SER A 122 -41.54 -39.50 -12.66
CA SER A 122 -40.90 -38.23 -13.02
C SER A 122 -39.87 -38.41 -14.14
N LEU A 123 -40.17 -37.82 -15.31
CA LEU A 123 -39.24 -37.78 -16.44
C LEU A 123 -37.91 -37.09 -16.07
N LYS A 124 -37.95 -36.07 -15.21
CA LYS A 124 -36.75 -35.36 -14.75
C LYS A 124 -35.85 -36.27 -13.89
N LEU A 125 -36.43 -37.02 -12.96
CA LEU A 125 -35.68 -37.96 -12.12
C LEU A 125 -35.14 -39.15 -12.95
N SER A 126 -35.89 -39.59 -13.96
CA SER A 126 -35.43 -40.62 -14.92
C SER A 126 -34.28 -40.15 -15.81
N VAL A 127 -34.21 -38.86 -16.14
CA VAL A 127 -33.03 -38.31 -16.83
C VAL A 127 -31.86 -38.22 -15.87
N LEU A 128 -32.09 -37.76 -14.62
CA LEU A 128 -31.04 -37.66 -13.60
C LEU A 128 -30.39 -39.02 -13.30
N SER A 129 -31.13 -40.13 -13.28
CA SER A 129 -30.54 -41.46 -13.08
C SER A 129 -29.49 -41.85 -14.13
N THR A 130 -29.53 -41.24 -15.32
CA THR A 130 -28.53 -41.46 -16.38
C THR A 130 -27.29 -40.57 -16.25
N GLN A 131 -27.32 -39.59 -15.34
CA GLN A 131 -26.29 -38.56 -15.17
C GLN A 131 -25.59 -38.62 -13.82
N VAL A 132 -25.99 -39.53 -12.92
CA VAL A 132 -25.45 -39.56 -11.56
C VAL A 132 -24.08 -40.23 -11.48
N LYS A 133 -23.19 -39.60 -10.71
CA LYS A 133 -21.79 -39.98 -10.53
C LYS A 133 -21.57 -41.15 -9.56
N ASN A 134 -22.52 -41.47 -8.68
CA ASN A 134 -22.47 -42.65 -7.81
C ASN A 134 -23.86 -43.08 -7.29
N ALA A 135 -24.02 -44.38 -7.03
CA ALA A 135 -25.29 -44.99 -6.64
C ALA A 135 -25.83 -44.52 -5.28
N SER A 136 -24.95 -44.29 -4.30
CA SER A 136 -25.35 -43.82 -2.97
C SER A 136 -25.93 -42.41 -3.01
N ALA A 137 -25.30 -41.48 -3.74
CA ALA A 137 -25.78 -40.12 -3.92
C ALA A 137 -27.09 -40.08 -4.72
N PHE A 138 -27.26 -40.97 -5.71
CA PHE A 138 -28.55 -41.10 -6.39
C PHE A 138 -29.65 -41.53 -5.42
N LEU A 139 -29.40 -42.57 -4.62
CA LEU A 139 -30.38 -43.06 -3.65
C LEU A 139 -30.67 -42.00 -2.60
N GLU A 140 -29.68 -41.31 -2.06
CA GLU A 140 -29.93 -40.20 -1.13
C GLU A 140 -30.76 -39.10 -1.78
N LEU A 141 -30.38 -38.60 -2.95
CA LEU A 141 -31.10 -37.51 -3.62
C LEU A 141 -32.56 -37.87 -3.92
N VAL A 142 -32.82 -39.10 -4.35
CA VAL A 142 -34.16 -39.53 -4.75
C VAL A 142 -35.00 -40.01 -3.55
N THR A 143 -34.38 -40.55 -2.50
CA THR A 143 -35.11 -41.11 -1.34
C THR A 143 -35.24 -40.17 -0.15
N HIS A 144 -34.63 -38.98 -0.14
CA HIS A 144 -34.99 -37.98 0.87
C HIS A 144 -36.45 -37.54 0.67
N ASP A 145 -37.16 -37.39 1.77
CA ASP A 145 -38.54 -36.89 1.84
C ASP A 145 -38.48 -35.36 2.06
N ASP A 146 -39.38 -34.64 1.38
CA ASP A 146 -39.38 -33.17 1.28
C ASP A 146 -39.44 -32.45 2.65
N ASP A 147 -39.76 -33.15 3.74
CA ASP A 147 -39.90 -32.61 5.10
C ASP A 147 -38.54 -32.31 5.80
N VAL A 148 -37.42 -32.85 5.29
CA VAL A 148 -36.07 -32.57 5.84
C VAL A 148 -35.48 -31.27 5.25
N LEU A 149 -36.01 -30.79 4.12
CA LEU A 149 -35.51 -29.61 3.42
C LEU A 149 -35.92 -28.29 4.09
N GLU A 150 -36.97 -28.27 4.92
CA GLU A 150 -37.37 -27.07 5.67
C GLU A 150 -36.39 -26.74 6.79
N ASN A 151 -35.77 -27.75 7.44
CA ASN A 151 -34.78 -27.54 8.51
C ASN A 151 -33.39 -27.09 8.01
N LEU A 152 -33.14 -27.17 6.70
CA LEU A 152 -31.88 -26.71 6.08
C LEU A 152 -31.81 -25.19 5.92
N GLN A 153 -32.95 -24.50 5.96
CA GLN A 153 -33.03 -23.05 5.88
C GLN A 153 -32.56 -22.38 7.18
N GLU A 154 -32.58 -23.08 8.31
CA GLU A 154 -32.20 -22.56 9.64
C GLU A 154 -30.77 -22.91 10.06
N MET A 155 -30.01 -23.67 9.26
CA MET A 155 -28.61 -23.97 9.56
C MET A 155 -27.69 -22.82 9.13
N ASP A 156 -27.01 -22.21 10.10
CA ASP A 156 -26.00 -21.19 9.84
C ASP A 156 -24.74 -21.80 9.23
N ASP A 157 -23.87 -20.95 8.68
CA ASP A 157 -22.64 -21.38 8.02
C ASP A 157 -21.69 -22.17 8.94
N ILE A 158 -21.84 -22.04 10.26
CA ILE A 158 -21.09 -22.80 11.26
C ILE A 158 -21.65 -24.22 11.39
N ASP A 159 -22.97 -24.39 11.40
CA ASP A 159 -23.64 -25.69 11.54
C ASP A 159 -23.42 -26.59 10.33
N ARG A 160 -23.14 -25.98 9.18
CA ARG A 160 -22.81 -26.65 7.92
C ARG A 160 -21.35 -27.17 7.86
N LEU A 161 -20.50 -26.82 8.83
CA LEU A 161 -19.12 -27.27 8.87
C LEU A 161 -18.99 -28.63 9.55
N SER A 162 -18.20 -29.50 8.94
CA SER A 162 -17.73 -30.72 9.61
C SER A 162 -16.80 -30.37 10.79
N ALA A 163 -16.71 -31.27 11.77
CA ALA A 163 -15.80 -31.13 12.90
C ALA A 163 -14.31 -30.98 12.48
N SER A 164 -13.94 -31.42 11.27
CA SER A 164 -12.62 -31.18 10.71
C SER A 164 -12.44 -29.72 10.27
N GLN A 165 -13.43 -29.18 9.54
CA GLN A 165 -13.42 -27.79 9.07
C GLN A 165 -13.50 -26.79 10.23
N LEU A 166 -14.26 -27.10 11.29
CA LEU A 166 -14.30 -26.30 12.51
C LEU A 166 -12.92 -26.23 13.19
N ARG A 167 -12.22 -27.37 13.31
CA ARG A 167 -10.85 -27.40 13.88
C ARG A 167 -9.86 -26.64 13.02
N GLU A 168 -9.97 -26.73 11.70
CA GLU A 168 -9.09 -26.02 10.79
C GLU A 168 -9.31 -24.51 10.86
N ARG A 169 -10.57 -24.05 10.84
CA ARG A 169 -10.89 -22.63 11.01
C ARG A 169 -10.45 -22.10 12.38
N LEU A 170 -10.57 -22.89 13.43
CA LEU A 170 -10.09 -22.51 14.76
C LEU A 170 -8.57 -22.32 14.77
N ARG A 171 -7.80 -23.25 14.20
CA ARG A 171 -6.34 -23.12 14.07
C ARG A 171 -5.94 -21.91 13.23
N GLN A 172 -6.66 -21.66 12.13
CA GLN A 172 -6.41 -20.48 11.29
C GLN A 172 -6.69 -19.19 12.07
N ALA A 173 -7.82 -19.11 12.78
CA ALA A 173 -8.16 -17.97 13.61
C ALA A 173 -7.14 -17.73 14.73
N GLU A 174 -6.64 -18.78 15.38
CA GLU A 174 -5.56 -18.67 16.36
C GLU A 174 -4.27 -18.12 15.75
N GLN A 175 -3.90 -18.57 14.54
CA GLN A 175 -2.75 -18.05 13.81
C GLN A 175 -2.92 -16.58 13.41
N ASP A 176 -4.11 -16.20 12.93
CA ASP A 176 -4.43 -14.84 12.52
C ASP A 176 -4.40 -13.89 13.73
N VAL A 177 -4.96 -14.31 14.87
CA VAL A 177 -4.88 -13.56 16.14
C VAL A 177 -3.42 -13.42 16.59
N LYS A 178 -2.64 -14.49 16.52
CA LYS A 178 -1.21 -14.45 16.88
C LYS A 178 -0.43 -13.49 15.97
N PHE A 179 -0.69 -13.52 14.67
CA PHE A 179 -0.08 -12.61 13.71
C PHE A 179 -0.50 -11.16 13.93
N ALA A 180 -1.79 -10.91 14.19
CA ALA A 180 -2.31 -9.60 14.51
C ALA A 180 -1.68 -9.02 15.79
N ASN A 181 -1.52 -9.86 16.83
CA ASN A 181 -0.86 -9.48 18.08
C ASN A 181 0.63 -9.17 17.87
N ASP A 182 1.37 -9.97 17.09
CA ASP A 182 2.78 -9.68 16.77
C ASP A 182 2.89 -8.36 15.98
N LYS A 183 1.99 -8.12 15.02
CA LYS A 183 1.96 -6.87 14.26
C LYS A 183 1.66 -5.67 15.16
N ARG A 184 0.73 -5.81 16.11
CA ARG A 184 0.43 -4.78 17.12
C ARG A 184 1.63 -4.51 18.02
N GLY A 185 2.27 -5.54 18.56
CA GLY A 185 3.46 -5.38 19.39
C GLY A 185 4.58 -4.65 18.65
N ARG A 186 4.86 -5.02 17.39
CA ARG A 186 5.83 -4.29 16.56
C ARG A 186 5.41 -2.86 16.25
N ALA A 187 4.12 -2.55 16.19
CA ALA A 187 3.62 -1.19 15.97
C ALA A 187 3.76 -0.35 17.24
N GLU A 188 3.40 -0.90 18.40
CA GLU A 188 3.58 -0.30 19.72
C GLU A 188 5.07 -0.02 19.99
N GLU A 189 5.96 -0.97 19.73
CA GLU A 189 7.41 -0.73 19.85
C GLU A 189 7.94 0.37 18.91
N ARG A 190 7.38 0.48 17.69
CA ARG A 190 7.75 1.57 16.77
C ARG A 190 7.24 2.91 17.27
N ALA A 191 6.03 2.94 17.82
CA ALA A 191 5.45 4.13 18.43
C ALA A 191 6.29 4.57 19.64
N ASP A 192 6.61 3.67 20.56
CA ASP A 192 7.49 3.95 21.71
C ASP A 192 8.87 4.46 21.29
N ARG A 193 9.48 3.85 20.26
CA ARG A 193 10.77 4.32 19.73
C ARG A 193 10.65 5.71 19.10
N ALA A 194 9.56 5.99 18.40
CA ALA A 194 9.31 7.31 17.81
C ALA A 194 9.04 8.35 18.91
N GLU A 195 8.26 8.01 19.93
CA GLU A 195 8.01 8.88 21.08
C GLU A 195 9.30 9.20 21.83
N ARG A 196 10.16 8.20 22.12
CA ARG A 196 11.47 8.44 22.73
C ARG A 196 12.42 9.28 21.88
N GLN A 197 12.32 9.19 20.55
CA GLN A 197 13.09 10.06 19.64
C GLN A 197 12.57 11.51 19.65
N LEU A 198 11.27 11.68 19.84
CA LEU A 198 10.61 12.99 19.91
C LEU A 198 10.66 13.60 21.32
N GLU A 199 10.83 12.80 22.36
CA GLU A 199 11.03 13.21 23.74
C GLU A 199 12.39 13.92 23.86
N GLY A 200 12.33 15.27 23.85
CA GLY A 200 13.50 16.15 23.81
C GLY A 200 13.67 16.94 22.50
N HIS A 201 12.99 16.55 21.42
CA HIS A 201 13.02 17.25 20.11
C HIS A 201 11.67 17.88 19.72
N ARG A 202 10.73 17.99 20.68
CA ARG A 202 9.51 18.77 20.47
C ARG A 202 9.93 20.20 20.10
N PRO A 203 9.63 20.70 18.88
CA PRO A 203 9.93 22.07 18.54
C PRO A 203 9.03 22.96 19.38
N VAL A 204 9.54 23.41 20.52
CA VAL A 204 9.00 24.55 21.24
C VAL A 204 9.31 25.72 20.34
N VAL A 205 8.37 26.09 19.48
CA VAL A 205 8.46 27.35 18.73
C VAL A 205 8.44 28.44 19.78
N ALA A 206 9.60 29.03 20.04
CA ALA A 206 9.72 30.13 20.98
C ALA A 206 8.68 31.20 20.63
N PRO A 207 8.03 31.82 21.62
CA PRO A 207 7.11 32.93 21.40
C PRO A 207 7.71 33.98 20.45
N LEU A 208 6.86 34.64 19.65
CA LEU A 208 7.33 35.62 18.66
C LEU A 208 8.22 36.70 19.31
N ASP A 209 7.86 37.14 20.53
CA ASP A 209 8.60 38.14 21.31
C ASP A 209 10.06 37.72 21.57
N GLU A 210 10.29 36.45 21.91
CA GLU A 210 11.63 35.90 22.10
C GLU A 210 12.40 35.83 20.77
N ARG A 211 11.70 35.52 19.68
CA ARG A 211 12.30 35.41 18.34
C ARG A 211 12.71 36.75 17.75
N ILE A 212 12.05 37.86 18.12
CA ILE A 212 12.39 39.21 17.66
C ILE A 212 13.48 39.88 18.50
N THR A 213 13.76 39.38 19.71
CA THR A 213 14.75 39.99 20.62
C THR A 213 16.15 40.12 20.00
N PRO A 214 16.68 39.13 19.25
CA PRO A 214 17.97 39.28 18.57
C PRO A 214 17.99 40.42 17.55
N PHE A 215 16.89 40.64 16.81
CA PHE A 215 16.78 41.74 15.86
C PHE A 215 16.80 43.10 16.57
N GLN A 216 16.12 43.22 17.72
CA GLN A 216 16.14 44.45 18.52
C GLN A 216 17.54 44.78 19.05
N ALA A 217 18.25 43.76 19.55
CA ALA A 217 19.62 43.92 20.04
C ALA A 217 20.57 44.38 18.91
N GLU A 218 20.49 43.75 17.74
CA GLU A 218 21.29 44.09 16.57
C GLU A 218 20.99 45.50 16.05
N ILE A 219 19.72 45.91 15.99
CA ILE A 219 19.31 47.27 15.62
C ILE A 219 19.93 48.30 16.58
N THR A 220 19.88 48.03 17.88
CA THR A 220 20.42 48.92 18.91
C THR A 220 21.94 49.07 18.80
N GLU A 221 22.65 47.97 18.56
CA GLU A 221 24.10 47.97 18.37
C GLU A 221 24.51 48.80 17.13
N ARG A 222 23.85 48.56 15.99
CA ARG A 222 24.11 49.30 14.75
C ARG A 222 23.79 50.78 14.89
N GLN A 223 22.70 51.13 15.58
CA GLN A 223 22.33 52.51 15.86
C GLN A 223 23.41 53.22 16.68
N SER A 224 23.96 52.57 17.72
CA SER A 224 25.06 53.13 18.50
C SER A 224 26.31 53.41 17.66
N LEU A 225 26.64 52.56 16.70
CA LEU A 225 27.78 52.76 15.80
C LEU A 225 27.57 53.96 14.86
N ILE A 226 26.36 54.11 14.30
CA ILE A 226 26.01 55.24 13.42
C ILE A 226 26.12 56.55 14.20
N GLU A 227 25.53 56.63 15.39
CA GLU A 227 25.56 57.82 16.24
C GLU A 227 26.98 58.23 16.60
N LYS A 228 27.83 57.26 17.00
CA LYS A 228 29.25 57.50 17.28
C LYS A 228 30.00 58.03 16.05
N GLY A 229 29.72 57.47 14.87
CA GLY A 229 30.33 57.91 13.62
C GLY A 229 29.96 59.35 13.25
N ILE A 230 28.69 59.73 13.43
CA ILE A 230 28.19 61.09 13.18
C ILE A 230 28.78 62.06 14.21
N ALA A 231 28.80 61.70 15.49
CA ALA A 231 29.41 62.51 16.55
C ALA A 231 30.90 62.76 16.26
N ALA A 232 31.65 61.74 15.84
CA ALA A 232 33.06 61.89 15.49
C ALA A 232 33.29 62.81 14.27
N HIS A 233 32.40 62.79 13.27
CA HIS A 233 32.47 63.75 12.14
C HIS A 233 32.21 65.18 12.60
N HIS A 234 31.26 65.38 13.51
CA HIS A 234 30.99 66.69 14.10
C HIS A 234 32.18 67.19 14.92
N GLU A 235 32.75 66.35 15.77
CA GLU A 235 33.95 66.68 16.57
C GLU A 235 35.15 67.01 15.67
N ALA A 236 35.36 66.29 14.57
CA ALA A 236 36.43 66.57 13.62
C ALA A 236 36.28 67.94 12.94
N ALA A 237 35.04 68.36 12.63
CA ALA A 237 34.78 69.68 12.08
C ALA A 237 35.12 70.80 13.08
N VAL A 238 34.68 70.64 14.33
CA VAL A 238 34.99 71.57 15.43
C VAL A 238 36.50 71.62 15.69
N ALA A 239 37.18 70.47 15.68
CA ALA A 239 38.62 70.39 15.88
C ALA A 239 39.41 71.10 14.77
N LEU A 240 38.98 70.97 13.50
CA LEU A 240 39.60 71.64 12.37
C LEU A 240 39.46 73.17 12.47
N GLU A 241 38.26 73.67 12.80
CA GLU A 241 37.98 75.09 13.02
C GLU A 241 38.85 75.65 14.16
N ARG A 242 38.87 74.93 15.29
CA ARG A 242 39.67 75.32 16.47
C ARG A 242 41.15 75.38 16.14
N TRP A 243 41.70 74.32 15.53
CA TRP A 243 43.11 74.28 15.15
C TRP A 243 43.47 75.44 14.20
N TRP A 244 42.64 75.69 13.18
CA TRP A 244 42.90 76.81 12.26
C TRP A 244 42.86 78.17 12.97
N THR A 245 41.93 78.35 13.90
CA THR A 245 41.83 79.57 14.72
C THR A 245 43.07 79.77 15.59
N GLU A 246 43.57 78.70 16.21
CA GLU A 246 44.80 78.72 17.02
C GLU A 246 46.03 79.08 16.16
N GLU A 247 46.17 78.50 14.96
CA GLU A 247 47.26 78.83 14.03
C GLU A 247 47.23 80.30 13.60
N VAL A 248 46.05 80.84 13.27
CA VAL A 248 45.91 82.24 12.83
C VAL A 248 46.22 83.22 13.96
N THR A 249 45.73 82.94 15.17
CA THR A 249 45.92 83.83 16.33
C THR A 249 47.37 83.84 16.85
N GLN A 250 48.18 82.84 16.51
CA GLN A 250 49.60 82.75 16.87
C GLN A 250 50.55 83.30 15.80
N ALA A 251 50.05 83.67 14.62
CA ALA A 251 50.88 84.19 13.53
C ALA A 251 51.45 85.59 13.83
N ASP A 252 52.73 85.81 13.49
CA ASP A 252 53.37 87.13 13.57
C ASP A 252 52.62 88.15 12.71
N GLY A 253 52.11 89.22 13.35
CA GLY A 253 51.33 90.25 12.66
C GLY A 253 49.82 89.99 12.58
N TYR A 254 49.28 89.09 13.41
CA TYR A 254 47.84 88.90 13.56
C TYR A 254 47.09 90.21 13.88
N ASP A 255 46.04 90.49 13.10
CA ASP A 255 45.10 91.58 13.30
C ASP A 255 43.68 91.00 13.46
N PRO A 256 43.02 91.15 14.63
CA PRO A 256 41.71 90.56 14.89
C PRO A 256 40.58 91.14 14.03
N GLU A 257 40.76 92.33 13.45
CA GLU A 257 39.76 93.00 12.61
C GLU A 257 39.95 92.69 11.12
N ALA A 258 41.08 92.06 10.74
CA ALA A 258 41.38 91.70 9.36
C ALA A 258 40.87 90.29 9.02
N PRO A 259 40.10 90.11 7.93
CA PRO A 259 39.65 88.79 7.52
C PRO A 259 40.82 87.94 7.01
N VAL A 260 41.02 86.77 7.61
CA VAL A 260 42.04 85.80 7.17
C VAL A 260 41.38 84.70 6.33
N PRO A 261 41.67 84.59 5.02
CA PRO A 261 41.07 83.58 4.17
C PRO A 261 41.59 82.19 4.53
N LEU A 262 40.71 81.18 4.48
CA LEU A 262 41.07 79.78 4.73
C LEU A 262 42.02 79.27 3.62
N PRO A 263 43.20 78.72 3.95
CA PRO A 263 44.10 78.16 2.97
C PRO A 263 43.48 77.00 2.22
N ARG A 264 43.84 76.85 0.94
CA ARG A 264 43.28 75.82 0.07
C ARG A 264 43.41 74.40 0.65
N SER A 265 44.53 74.08 1.30
CA SER A 265 44.73 72.77 1.92
C SER A 265 43.74 72.49 3.05
N VAL A 266 43.51 73.47 3.93
CA VAL A 266 42.55 73.38 5.05
C VAL A 266 41.11 73.34 4.51
N ALA A 267 40.82 74.14 3.49
CA ALA A 267 39.53 74.11 2.80
C ALA A 267 39.23 72.74 2.17
N LEU A 268 40.24 72.05 1.61
CA LEU A 268 40.06 70.70 1.06
C LEU A 268 39.75 69.65 2.15
N VAL A 269 40.32 69.79 3.36
CA VAL A 269 39.98 68.92 4.50
C VAL A 269 38.54 69.17 4.96
N ALA A 270 38.15 70.44 5.07
CA ALA A 270 36.77 70.82 5.41
C ALA A 270 35.76 70.31 4.37
N LEU A 271 36.08 70.43 3.07
CA LEU A 271 35.28 69.86 1.98
C LEU A 271 35.15 68.34 2.11
N HIS A 272 36.23 67.64 2.43
CA HIS A 272 36.19 66.19 2.62
C HIS A 272 35.26 65.77 3.77
N LEU A 273 35.31 66.48 4.90
CA LEU A 273 34.41 66.26 6.03
C LEU A 273 32.95 66.53 5.65
N GLN A 274 32.70 67.63 4.92
CA GLN A 274 31.37 68.00 4.43
C GLN A 274 30.82 66.95 3.44
N ASP A 275 31.63 66.47 2.51
CA ASP A 275 31.27 65.41 1.56
C ASP A 275 30.91 64.11 2.29
N GLY A 276 31.59 63.81 3.41
CA GLY A 276 31.25 62.67 4.26
C GLY A 276 29.84 62.79 4.85
N ILE A 277 29.49 63.95 5.38
CA ILE A 277 28.15 64.23 5.93
C ILE A 277 27.07 64.17 4.85
N ASN A 278 27.35 64.75 3.68
CA ASN A 278 26.40 64.73 2.55
C ASN A 278 26.12 63.29 2.07
N ARG A 279 27.16 62.45 1.95
CA ARG A 279 26.99 61.03 1.63
C ARG A 279 26.19 60.29 2.70
N LEU A 280 26.40 60.58 3.98
CA LEU A 280 25.60 60.00 5.06
C LEU A 280 24.12 60.41 4.92
N ALA A 281 23.83 61.67 4.62
CA ALA A 281 22.46 62.15 4.41
C ALA A 281 21.76 61.45 3.23
N GLU A 282 22.47 61.24 2.11
CA GLU A 282 21.94 60.49 0.96
C GLU A 282 21.61 59.03 1.33
N MET A 283 22.50 58.35 2.07
CA MET A 283 22.25 56.97 2.51
C MET A 283 21.06 56.88 3.48
N VAL A 284 20.91 57.85 4.39
CA VAL A 284 19.75 57.94 5.28
C VAL A 284 18.46 58.12 4.49
N GLY A 285 18.45 59.01 3.48
CA GLY A 285 17.30 59.20 2.61
C GLY A 285 16.91 57.94 1.85
N ALA A 286 17.89 57.22 1.29
CA ALA A 286 17.65 55.95 0.61
C ALA A 286 17.09 54.87 1.55
N ALA A 287 17.61 54.79 2.78
CA ALA A 287 17.12 53.86 3.79
C ALA A 287 15.69 54.19 4.24
N GLN A 288 15.36 55.48 4.43
CA GLN A 288 14.01 55.93 4.76
C GLN A 288 13.01 55.56 3.67
N HIS A 289 13.36 55.79 2.40
CA HIS A 289 12.51 55.43 1.27
C HIS A 289 12.24 53.92 1.22
N ALA A 290 13.28 53.09 1.37
CA ALA A 290 13.14 51.64 1.39
C ALA A 290 12.31 51.12 2.59
N PHE A 291 12.32 51.84 3.72
CA PHE A 291 11.51 51.48 4.88
C PHE A 291 10.04 51.83 4.67
N GLU A 292 9.76 53.00 4.10
CA GLU A 292 8.41 53.42 3.71
C GLU A 292 7.78 52.47 2.69
N GLU A 293 8.54 52.04 1.67
CA GLU A 293 8.05 51.08 0.66
C GLU A 293 7.70 49.70 1.24
N ARG A 294 8.37 49.29 2.33
CA ARG A 294 8.23 47.94 2.90
C ARG A 294 7.24 47.86 4.05
N PHE A 295 7.11 48.95 4.80
CA PHE A 295 6.41 48.96 6.10
C PHE A 295 5.56 50.22 6.31
N GLY A 296 5.42 51.11 5.32
CA GLY A 296 4.76 52.40 5.49
C GLY A 296 3.34 52.28 6.03
N ASP A 297 2.54 51.39 5.45
CA ASP A 297 1.15 51.17 5.85
C ASP A 297 1.07 50.60 7.28
N GLU A 298 1.85 49.56 7.59
CA GLU A 298 1.87 48.93 8.92
C GLU A 298 2.37 49.88 10.02
N LEU A 299 3.32 50.75 9.70
CA LEU A 299 3.83 51.77 10.63
C LEU A 299 2.82 52.89 10.86
N LEU A 300 2.09 53.30 9.83
CA LEU A 300 1.02 54.28 9.95
C LEU A 300 -0.09 53.73 10.86
N GLU A 301 -0.48 52.48 10.66
CA GLU A 301 -1.46 51.79 11.50
C GLU A 301 -0.95 51.66 12.95
N ALA A 302 0.27 51.16 13.16
CA ALA A 302 0.88 51.05 14.49
C ALA A 302 0.96 52.40 15.22
N ARG A 303 1.26 53.49 14.50
CA ARG A 303 1.27 54.86 15.05
C ARG A 303 -0.12 55.36 15.42
N GLN A 304 -1.15 55.04 14.64
CA GLN A 304 -2.53 55.39 14.97
C GLN A 304 -2.99 54.68 16.25
N TYR A 305 -2.64 53.41 16.42
CA TYR A 305 -2.94 52.66 17.66
C TYR A 305 -2.21 53.24 18.88
N LEU A 306 -0.96 53.68 18.72
CA LEU A 306 -0.23 54.35 19.80
C LEU A 306 -0.88 55.69 20.22
N MET A 307 -1.48 56.42 19.28
CA MET A 307 -2.17 57.71 19.51
C MET A 307 -3.59 57.54 20.08
N GLN A 308 -4.17 56.33 20.04
CA GLN A 308 -5.51 56.02 20.53
C GLN A 308 -5.50 55.33 21.91
N THR A 309 -4.34 55.20 22.56
CA THR A 309 -4.27 54.72 23.94
C THR A 309 -4.94 55.71 24.91
N PRO A 310 -5.70 55.24 25.92
CA PRO A 310 -6.72 56.04 26.60
C PRO A 310 -6.14 56.88 27.75
N GLU A 311 -5.34 57.89 27.45
CA GLU A 311 -5.14 59.02 28.39
C GLU A 311 -5.99 60.25 28.00
N ALA A 312 -6.56 60.28 26.80
CA ALA A 312 -7.43 61.37 26.35
C ALA A 312 -8.93 61.17 26.71
N ALA A 313 -9.31 60.07 27.36
CA ALA A 313 -10.70 59.79 27.73
C ALA A 313 -11.09 60.28 29.14
N ASP A 314 -10.12 60.63 30.00
CA ASP A 314 -10.37 61.02 31.40
C ASP A 314 -10.31 62.54 31.67
N ALA A 315 -10.18 63.36 30.63
CA ALA A 315 -10.13 64.84 30.75
C ALA A 315 -11.46 65.53 30.37
N ALA A 316 -12.56 64.79 30.24
CA ALA A 316 -13.88 65.34 29.91
C ALA A 316 -15.02 64.71 30.74
N ALA A 317 -14.83 64.63 32.06
CA ALA A 317 -15.89 64.40 33.04
C ALA A 317 -15.91 65.53 34.07
#